data_AF-A0A6B0ZH28-F1
#
_entry.id   AF-A0A6B0ZH28-F1
#
_cell.length_a   1.000
_cell.length_b   1.000
_cell.length_c   1.000
_cell.angle_alpha   90.00
_cell.angle_beta   90.00
_cell.angle_gamma   90.00
#
_symmetry.space_group_name_H-M   'P 1'
#
loop_
_entity.id
_entity.type
_entity.pdbx_description
1 polymer ?
#
loop_
_entity_poly.entity_id
_entity_poly.type
_entity_poly.pdbx_seq_one_letter_code
_entity_poly.pdbx_strand_id
1 'polypeptide(L)'
;MIDSPFDACWDRLERADVHRSALARIWNGYLDDEPFDVSLIHEGEGVHILRVWQTAPIPAGFALEFGEWLYNLRACLDYIIWATCAHVTGQMPPPDEGKLQFPIYENKSAWDNNLYRLKHLRRHHRQMLLQMQPFNSDSEANYRCVINRLARIDRHRRLTITSGYIAEREPIVEVPSGCHVALQWGQRLLVDGEAEMARLTVSPWTDDMTIRINPRSGIDPEVNEWAASKFWRRIPFSHRMTKIQDLVAVDIAVYEYDCRGTSRRSDLLPQDYVDACDERGRPSPIRREPPPDVEWTAPAALGLSTRDRFEGQGFPSGPAFPDRS
;
A
#
# COMPACT_ATOMS: atom_id res chain seq x y z
N MET A 1 13.99 -22.56 3.50
CA MET A 1 14.32 -22.26 4.91
C MET A 1 14.56 -20.76 4.96
N ILE A 2 13.99 -20.02 5.91
CA ILE A 2 14.27 -18.58 6.03
C ILE A 2 15.70 -18.44 6.55
N ASP A 3 16.60 -17.95 5.69
CA ASP A 3 18.03 -17.81 5.99
C ASP A 3 18.30 -16.53 6.78
N SER A 4 17.42 -15.53 6.68
CA SER A 4 17.44 -14.30 7.47
C SER A 4 16.06 -13.84 7.91
N PRO A 5 15.92 -13.29 9.14
CA PRO A 5 14.73 -12.53 9.53
C PRO A 5 14.21 -11.55 8.47
N PHE A 6 15.11 -10.89 7.72
CA PHE A 6 14.71 -9.90 6.73
C PHE A 6 14.06 -10.50 5.47
N ASP A 7 14.21 -11.81 5.22
CA ASP A 7 13.54 -12.47 4.09
C ASP A 7 12.02 -12.31 4.18
N ALA A 8 11.46 -12.42 5.39
CA ALA A 8 10.03 -12.23 5.61
C ALA A 8 9.56 -10.78 5.35
N CYS A 9 10.45 -9.77 5.46
CA CYS A 9 10.14 -8.41 5.03
C CYS A 9 10.00 -8.35 3.51
N TRP A 10 10.97 -8.93 2.80
CA TRP A 10 10.97 -8.99 1.34
C TRP A 10 9.80 -9.78 0.79
N ASP A 11 9.51 -10.96 1.35
CA ASP A 11 8.38 -11.80 0.95
C ASP A 11 7.04 -11.06 1.11
N ARG A 12 6.89 -10.23 2.17
CA ARG A 12 5.71 -9.37 2.35
C ARG A 12 5.65 -8.23 1.34
N LEU A 13 6.77 -7.61 1.01
CA LEU A 13 6.81 -6.57 -0.01
C LEU A 13 6.48 -7.14 -1.40
N GLU A 14 7.01 -8.32 -1.73
CA GLU A 14 6.67 -9.08 -2.94
C GLU A 14 5.18 -9.44 -2.94
N ARG A 15 4.63 -9.85 -1.79
CA ARG A 15 3.20 -10.11 -1.65
C ARG A 15 2.35 -8.85 -1.85
N ALA A 16 2.79 -7.70 -1.35
CA ALA A 16 2.13 -6.43 -1.63
C ALA A 16 2.08 -6.17 -3.15
N ASP A 17 3.16 -6.48 -3.88
CA ASP A 17 3.18 -6.30 -5.33
C ASP A 17 2.18 -7.20 -6.09
N VAL A 18 1.96 -8.43 -5.59
CA VAL A 18 0.91 -9.33 -6.10
C VAL A 18 -0.47 -8.66 -5.98
N HIS A 19 -0.77 -8.06 -4.82
CA HIS A 19 -2.03 -7.34 -4.56
C HIS A 19 -2.15 -6.07 -5.41
N ARG A 20 -1.07 -5.30 -5.59
CA ARG A 20 -1.03 -4.16 -6.52
C ARG A 20 -1.33 -4.58 -7.97
N SER A 21 -0.80 -5.72 -8.40
CA SER A 21 -1.07 -6.25 -9.73
C SER A 21 -2.50 -6.79 -9.88
N ALA A 22 -3.06 -7.36 -8.80
CA ALA A 22 -4.47 -7.76 -8.76
C ALA A 22 -5.41 -6.56 -8.87
N LEU A 23 -5.12 -5.46 -8.17
CA LEU A 23 -5.84 -4.19 -8.30
C LEU A 23 -5.88 -3.70 -9.74
N ALA A 24 -4.72 -3.68 -10.43
CA ALA A 24 -4.65 -3.26 -11.82
C ALA A 24 -5.54 -4.13 -12.73
N ARG A 25 -5.56 -5.45 -12.52
CA ARG A 25 -6.44 -6.36 -13.27
C ARG A 25 -7.92 -6.09 -13.02
N ILE A 26 -8.32 -5.89 -11.75
CA ILE A 26 -9.71 -5.59 -11.38
C ILE A 26 -10.12 -4.25 -11.99
N TRP A 27 -9.27 -3.23 -11.93
CA TRP A 27 -9.55 -1.91 -12.50
C TRP A 27 -9.71 -1.98 -14.01
N ASN A 28 -8.80 -2.64 -14.71
CA ASN A 28 -8.87 -2.77 -16.17
C ASN A 28 -10.13 -3.53 -16.60
N GLY A 29 -10.46 -4.64 -15.95
CA GLY A 29 -11.69 -5.38 -16.24
C GLY A 29 -12.96 -4.57 -15.93
N TYR A 30 -12.92 -3.70 -14.91
CA TYR A 30 -14.01 -2.77 -14.63
C TYR A 30 -14.14 -1.69 -15.72
N LEU A 31 -13.03 -1.21 -16.29
CA LEU A 31 -13.06 -0.24 -17.40
C LEU A 31 -13.57 -0.84 -18.72
N ASP A 32 -13.41 -2.15 -18.95
CA ASP A 32 -13.92 -2.83 -20.14
C ASP A 32 -15.46 -2.77 -20.25
N ASP A 33 -16.15 -2.61 -19.11
CA ASP A 33 -17.61 -2.44 -19.06
C ASP A 33 -18.08 -0.99 -19.30
N GLU A 34 -17.16 -0.09 -19.68
CA GLU A 34 -17.41 1.35 -19.89
C GLU A 34 -18.21 2.00 -18.75
N PRO A 35 -17.73 1.94 -17.49
CA PRO A 35 -18.53 2.29 -16.31
C PRO A 35 -18.62 3.80 -16.06
N PHE A 36 -18.18 4.61 -17.02
CA PHE A 36 -18.18 6.06 -16.95
C PHE A 36 -18.79 6.65 -18.21
N ASP A 37 -19.73 7.58 -18.01
CA ASP A 37 -20.34 8.36 -19.09
C ASP A 37 -19.99 9.83 -18.93
N VAL A 38 -19.92 10.56 -20.04
CA VAL A 38 -19.61 11.99 -20.06
C VAL A 38 -20.64 12.74 -20.89
N SER A 39 -21.36 13.64 -20.24
CA SER A 39 -22.42 14.44 -20.84
C SER A 39 -22.06 15.92 -20.87
N LEU A 40 -22.46 16.62 -21.94
CA LEU A 40 -22.40 18.08 -22.02
C LEU A 40 -23.81 18.65 -21.83
N ILE A 41 -24.06 19.26 -20.67
CA ILE A 41 -25.36 19.78 -20.26
C ILE A 41 -25.42 21.27 -20.57
N HIS A 42 -26.39 21.73 -21.36
CA HIS A 42 -26.62 23.16 -21.62
C HIS A 42 -27.48 23.78 -20.51
N GLU A 43 -27.00 24.87 -19.91
CA GLU A 43 -27.70 25.60 -18.83
C GLU A 43 -28.31 26.94 -19.29
N GLY A 44 -28.17 27.30 -20.57
CA GLY A 44 -28.63 28.57 -21.14
C GLY A 44 -27.50 29.59 -21.34
N GLU A 45 -27.76 30.62 -22.15
CA GLU A 45 -26.83 31.74 -22.40
C GLU A 45 -25.41 31.30 -22.82
N GLY A 46 -25.29 30.19 -23.55
CA GLY A 46 -24.02 29.62 -24.01
C GLY A 46 -23.20 28.95 -22.92
N VAL A 47 -23.78 28.68 -21.75
CA VAL A 47 -23.15 27.96 -20.64
C VAL A 47 -23.41 26.45 -20.78
N HIS A 48 -22.32 25.67 -20.79
CA HIS A 48 -22.37 24.22 -20.84
C HIS A 48 -21.54 23.60 -19.71
N ILE A 49 -22.12 22.63 -19.00
CA ILE A 49 -21.45 21.86 -17.95
C ILE A 49 -21.06 20.50 -18.50
N LEU A 50 -19.76 20.22 -18.46
CA LEU A 50 -19.21 18.91 -18.77
C LEU A 50 -19.24 18.07 -17.50
N ARG A 51 -20.17 17.11 -17.44
CA ARG A 51 -20.40 16.26 -16.27
C ARG A 51 -20.00 14.82 -16.58
N VAL A 52 -19.31 14.20 -15.63
CA VAL A 52 -18.90 12.80 -15.65
C VAL A 52 -19.76 12.02 -14.66
N TRP A 53 -20.26 10.88 -15.10
CA TRP A 53 -21.11 9.98 -14.33
C TRP A 53 -20.45 8.61 -14.23
N GLN A 54 -20.58 7.98 -13.08
CA GLN A 54 -20.21 6.60 -12.84
C GLN A 54 -21.48 5.75 -12.89
N THR A 55 -21.60 4.91 -13.91
CA THR A 55 -22.82 4.13 -14.21
C THR A 55 -22.86 2.79 -13.47
N ALA A 56 -21.71 2.31 -13.01
CA ALA A 56 -21.57 1.09 -12.21
C ALA A 56 -20.68 1.32 -10.99
N PRO A 57 -20.91 0.66 -9.84
CA PRO A 57 -20.03 0.81 -8.68
C PRO A 57 -18.67 0.14 -8.90
N ILE A 58 -17.62 0.66 -8.27
CA ILE A 58 -16.29 0.02 -8.26
C ILE A 58 -16.42 -1.37 -7.62
N PRO A 59 -15.85 -2.44 -8.21
CA PRO A 59 -15.94 -3.78 -7.65
C PRO A 59 -15.37 -3.86 -6.23
N ALA A 60 -16.10 -4.51 -5.32
CA ALA A 60 -15.67 -4.64 -3.92
C ALA A 60 -14.30 -5.32 -3.76
N GLY A 61 -13.96 -6.24 -4.69
CA GLY A 61 -12.64 -6.87 -4.74
C GLY A 61 -11.49 -5.86 -4.86
N PHE A 62 -11.72 -4.71 -5.50
CA PHE A 62 -10.72 -3.65 -5.58
C PHE A 62 -10.38 -3.11 -4.19
N ALA A 63 -11.38 -2.87 -3.33
CA ALA A 63 -11.12 -2.41 -1.96
C ALA A 63 -10.41 -3.46 -1.10
N LEU A 64 -10.75 -4.74 -1.27
CA LEU A 64 -10.11 -5.84 -0.55
C LEU A 64 -8.62 -5.96 -0.90
N GLU A 65 -8.29 -5.97 -2.19
CA GLU A 65 -6.90 -6.06 -2.64
C GLU A 65 -6.06 -4.85 -2.17
N PHE A 66 -6.66 -3.67 -2.07
CA PHE A 66 -5.99 -2.49 -1.53
C PHE A 66 -5.74 -2.58 -0.03
N GLY A 67 -6.70 -3.12 0.73
CA GLY A 67 -6.53 -3.44 2.15
C GLY A 67 -5.39 -4.44 2.37
N GLU A 68 -5.33 -5.50 1.56
CA GLU A 68 -4.24 -6.49 1.61
C GLU A 68 -2.87 -5.89 1.22
N TRP A 69 -2.84 -4.98 0.24
CA TRP A 69 -1.64 -4.22 -0.10
C TRP A 69 -1.15 -3.39 1.10
N LEU A 70 -2.04 -2.61 1.73
CA LEU A 70 -1.73 -1.82 2.93
C LEU A 70 -1.27 -2.67 4.11
N TYR A 71 -1.95 -3.80 4.33
CA TYR A 71 -1.63 -4.75 5.40
C TYR A 71 -0.20 -5.27 5.25
N ASN A 72 0.17 -5.72 4.05
CA ASN A 72 1.51 -6.25 3.80
C ASN A 72 2.60 -5.18 3.98
N LEU A 73 2.36 -3.94 3.52
CA LEU A 73 3.30 -2.84 3.74
C LEU A 73 3.46 -2.48 5.22
N ARG A 74 2.36 -2.42 5.98
CA ARG A 74 2.42 -2.14 7.42
C ARG A 74 3.14 -3.28 8.16
N ALA A 75 2.80 -4.52 7.84
CA ALA A 75 3.43 -5.69 8.41
C ALA A 75 4.93 -5.73 8.10
N CYS A 76 5.33 -5.34 6.89
CA CYS A 76 6.74 -5.21 6.51
C CYS A 76 7.48 -4.22 7.41
N LEU A 77 6.92 -3.02 7.64
CA LEU A 77 7.51 -2.05 8.56
C LEU A 77 7.67 -2.63 9.97
N ASP A 78 6.62 -3.25 10.53
CA ASP A 78 6.71 -3.87 11.86
C ASP A 78 7.77 -4.99 11.91
N TYR A 79 7.87 -5.78 10.85
CA TYR A 79 8.85 -6.87 10.75
C TYR A 79 10.30 -6.36 10.63
N ILE A 80 10.55 -5.18 10.05
CA ILE A 80 11.88 -4.56 10.05
C ILE A 80 12.39 -4.38 11.48
N ILE A 81 11.54 -3.92 12.40
CA ILE A 81 11.92 -3.74 13.81
C ILE A 81 12.16 -5.09 14.49
N TRP A 82 11.31 -6.06 14.22
CA TRP A 82 11.45 -7.42 14.75
C TRP A 82 12.78 -8.05 14.28
N ALA A 83 13.06 -8.00 12.98
CA ALA A 83 14.27 -8.53 12.36
C ALA A 83 15.54 -7.84 12.86
N THR A 84 15.52 -6.51 12.95
CA THR A 84 16.62 -5.72 13.49
C THR A 84 16.89 -6.11 14.94
N CYS A 85 15.85 -6.27 15.76
CA CYS A 85 15.99 -6.68 17.16
C CYS A 85 16.61 -8.08 17.27
N ALA A 86 16.17 -9.03 16.45
CA ALA A 86 16.72 -10.38 16.44
C ALA A 86 18.21 -10.39 16.09
N HIS A 87 18.63 -9.61 15.09
CA HIS A 87 20.03 -9.46 14.72
C HIS A 87 20.87 -8.78 15.80
N VAL A 88 20.38 -7.68 16.38
CA VAL A 88 21.12 -6.92 17.40
C VAL A 88 21.32 -7.73 18.67
N THR A 89 20.30 -8.48 19.09
CA THR A 89 20.33 -9.28 20.32
C THR A 89 20.94 -10.66 20.11
N GLY A 90 21.01 -11.11 18.86
CA GLY A 90 21.42 -12.47 18.51
C GLY A 90 20.43 -13.52 18.99
N GLN A 91 19.15 -13.19 19.16
CA GLN A 91 18.10 -14.09 19.67
C GLN A 91 16.96 -14.24 18.67
N MET A 92 16.39 -15.44 18.58
CA MET A 92 15.22 -15.77 17.76
C MET A 92 14.29 -16.71 18.54
N PRO A 93 13.10 -16.25 18.98
CA PRO A 93 12.54 -14.90 18.76
C PRO A 93 13.31 -13.80 19.50
N PRO A 94 13.20 -12.52 19.05
CA PRO A 94 13.80 -11.40 19.76
C PRO A 94 13.12 -11.15 21.11
N PRO A 95 13.83 -10.57 22.09
CA PRO A 95 13.26 -10.26 23.38
C PRO A 95 12.15 -9.20 23.26
N ASP A 96 11.11 -9.34 24.08
CA ASP A 96 9.91 -8.49 24.07
C ASP A 96 9.21 -8.42 22.69
N GLU A 97 9.26 -9.47 21.86
CA GLU A 97 8.75 -9.45 20.49
C GLU A 97 7.32 -8.92 20.32
N GLY A 98 6.41 -9.25 21.25
CA GLY A 98 5.02 -8.79 21.21
C GLY A 98 4.84 -7.28 21.44
N LYS A 99 5.90 -6.56 21.82
CA LYS A 99 5.90 -5.09 21.99
C LYS A 99 6.56 -4.36 20.82
N LEU A 100 7.34 -5.08 20.00
CA LEU A 100 8.06 -4.52 18.87
C LEU A 100 7.08 -4.07 17.79
N GLN A 101 7.23 -2.83 17.33
CA GLN A 101 6.45 -2.27 16.24
C GLN A 101 7.23 -1.12 15.62
N PHE A 102 7.01 -0.87 14.32
CA PHE A 102 7.56 0.29 13.66
C PHE A 102 6.90 1.56 14.20
N PRO A 103 7.68 2.46 14.83
CA PRO A 103 7.14 3.69 15.42
C PRO A 103 6.74 4.68 14.32
N ILE A 104 5.49 5.13 14.36
CA ILE A 104 4.97 6.18 13.48
C ILE A 104 4.13 7.12 14.34
N TYR A 105 4.76 8.18 14.83
CA TYR A 105 4.13 9.15 15.72
C TYR A 105 4.10 10.54 15.09
N GLU A 106 2.97 11.23 15.27
CA GLU A 106 2.76 12.61 14.77
C GLU A 106 3.23 13.69 15.76
N ASN A 107 3.66 13.30 16.96
CA ASN A 107 4.25 14.23 17.93
C ASN A 107 5.37 13.57 18.76
N LYS A 108 6.26 14.43 19.28
CA LYS A 108 7.44 14.04 20.03
C LYS A 108 7.12 13.33 21.36
N SER A 109 6.07 13.76 22.05
CA SER A 109 5.66 13.15 23.32
C SER A 109 5.23 11.69 23.16
N ALA A 110 4.45 11.38 22.11
CA ALA A 110 4.05 10.01 21.79
C ALA A 110 5.26 9.12 21.47
N TRP A 111 6.26 9.66 20.79
CA TRP A 111 7.53 8.98 20.56
C TRP A 111 8.25 8.67 21.88
N ASP A 112 8.44 9.68 22.74
CA ASP A 112 9.17 9.52 24.01
C ASP A 112 8.50 8.48 24.92
N ASN A 113 7.16 8.51 25.01
CA ASN A 113 6.37 7.56 25.79
C ASN A 113 6.44 6.11 25.28
N ASN A 114 6.85 5.89 24.02
CA ASN A 114 6.92 4.56 23.42
C ASN A 114 8.35 4.08 23.15
N LEU A 115 9.37 4.83 23.56
CA LEU A 115 10.79 4.46 23.41
C LEU A 115 11.12 3.11 24.06
N TYR A 116 10.40 2.71 25.11
CA TYR A 116 10.61 1.44 25.80
C TYR A 116 10.44 0.22 24.88
N ARG A 117 9.64 0.34 23.81
CA ARG A 117 9.43 -0.72 22.80
C ARG A 117 10.69 -0.97 21.97
N LEU A 118 11.61 0.00 21.92
CA LEU A 118 12.82 -0.03 21.09
C LEU A 118 14.08 -0.23 21.93
N LYS A 119 13.95 -0.58 23.23
CA LYS A 119 15.07 -0.62 24.18
C LYS A 119 16.19 -1.61 23.78
N HIS A 120 15.84 -2.65 23.03
CA HIS A 120 16.76 -3.68 22.55
C HIS A 120 17.50 -3.30 21.26
N LEU A 121 17.09 -2.21 20.59
CA LEU A 121 17.79 -1.71 19.40
C LEU A 121 19.03 -0.90 19.79
N ARG A 122 20.05 -0.92 18.91
CA ARG A 122 21.25 -0.07 19.09
C ARG A 122 20.87 1.41 18.99
N ARG A 123 21.76 2.27 19.50
CA ARG A 123 21.52 3.73 19.51
C ARG A 123 21.30 4.29 18.11
N HIS A 124 22.09 3.87 17.13
CA HIS A 124 22.01 4.39 15.76
C HIS A 124 20.70 3.96 15.06
N HIS A 125 20.23 2.73 15.26
CA HIS A 125 18.91 2.29 14.76
C HIS A 125 17.78 3.19 15.28
N ARG A 126 17.80 3.53 16.56
CA ARG A 126 16.82 4.44 17.17
C ARG A 126 16.94 5.87 16.64
N GLN A 127 18.15 6.33 16.33
CA GLN A 127 18.39 7.65 15.72
C GLN A 127 17.83 7.71 14.30
N MET A 128 18.03 6.66 13.50
CA MET A 128 17.42 6.55 12.16
C MET A 128 15.89 6.59 12.25
N LEU A 129 15.29 5.78 13.14
CA LEU A 129 13.84 5.80 13.37
C LEU A 129 13.32 7.17 13.77
N LEU A 130 14.06 7.88 14.65
CA LEU A 130 13.72 9.22 15.08
C LEU A 130 13.71 10.20 13.90
N GLN A 131 14.76 10.20 13.07
CA GLN A 131 14.86 11.09 11.90
C GLN A 131 13.70 10.91 10.91
N MET A 132 13.19 9.68 10.79
CA MET A 132 12.12 9.32 9.87
C MET A 132 10.70 9.61 10.40
N GLN A 133 10.56 10.06 11.65
CA GLN A 133 9.24 10.26 12.25
C GLN A 133 8.44 11.37 11.56
N PRO A 134 7.10 11.20 11.44
CA PRO A 134 6.22 12.23 10.89
C PRO A 134 6.42 13.62 11.52
N PHE A 135 6.59 13.75 12.84
CA PHE A 135 6.79 15.06 13.48
C PHE A 135 8.10 15.78 13.12
N ASN A 136 9.03 15.11 12.44
CA ASN A 136 10.27 15.71 11.92
C ASN A 136 10.17 16.05 10.42
N SER A 137 9.00 15.86 9.80
CA SER A 137 8.79 16.04 8.36
C SER A 137 7.38 16.58 8.09
N ASP A 138 7.07 16.85 6.82
CA ASP A 138 5.68 17.08 6.44
C ASP A 138 4.89 15.77 6.57
N SER A 139 3.98 15.73 7.55
CA SER A 139 3.14 14.56 7.83
C SER A 139 2.25 14.15 6.66
N GLU A 140 1.85 15.09 5.79
CA GLU A 140 1.06 14.77 4.59
C GLU A 140 1.92 14.05 3.55
N ALA A 141 3.19 14.45 3.40
CA ALA A 141 4.11 13.84 2.44
C ALA A 141 4.80 12.56 2.97
N ASN A 142 4.75 12.33 4.29
CA ASN A 142 5.39 11.17 4.92
C ASN A 142 4.63 9.88 4.61
N TYR A 143 5.19 9.04 3.74
CA TYR A 143 4.55 7.80 3.30
C TYR A 143 4.24 6.81 4.43
N ARG A 144 5.01 6.81 5.53
CA ARG A 144 4.76 5.94 6.68
C ARG A 144 3.51 6.38 7.43
N CYS A 145 3.30 7.70 7.54
CA CYS A 145 2.06 8.26 8.07
C CYS A 145 0.86 7.82 7.23
N VAL A 146 0.98 7.89 5.91
CA VAL A 146 -0.05 7.45 4.95
C VAL A 146 -0.37 5.97 5.11
N ILE A 147 0.63 5.07 5.08
CA ILE A 147 0.42 3.63 5.29
C ILE A 147 -0.30 3.40 6.62
N ASN A 148 0.18 3.99 7.71
CA ASN A 148 -0.38 3.81 9.04
C ASN A 148 -1.84 4.29 9.13
N ARG A 149 -2.14 5.44 8.52
CA ARG A 149 -3.48 6.01 8.52
C ARG A 149 -4.44 5.14 7.71
N LEU A 150 -4.08 4.81 6.47
CA LEU A 150 -4.92 4.01 5.59
C LEU A 150 -5.13 2.60 6.14
N ALA A 151 -4.07 1.92 6.60
CA ALA A 151 -4.18 0.59 7.21
C ALA A 151 -5.02 0.56 8.50
N ARG A 152 -5.14 1.69 9.21
CA ARG A 152 -6.05 1.82 10.36
C ARG A 152 -7.49 2.09 9.93
N ILE A 153 -7.70 2.87 8.88
CA ILE A 153 -9.03 3.16 8.33
C ILE A 153 -9.64 1.87 7.78
N ASP A 154 -8.86 1.14 6.99
CA ASP A 154 -9.26 -0.12 6.37
C ASP A 154 -9.72 -1.15 7.41
N ARG A 155 -8.88 -1.42 8.42
CA ARG A 155 -9.15 -2.44 9.45
C ARG A 155 -10.27 -2.09 10.44
N HIS A 156 -10.59 -0.81 10.62
CA HIS A 156 -11.41 -0.37 11.76
C HIS A 156 -12.59 0.55 11.41
N ARG A 157 -12.71 1.03 10.17
CA ARG A 157 -13.71 2.05 9.84
C ARG A 157 -14.50 1.74 8.57
N ARG A 158 -13.82 1.57 7.44
CA ARG A 158 -14.46 1.46 6.12
C ARG A 158 -13.44 0.95 5.09
N LEU A 159 -13.93 0.17 4.12
CA LEU A 159 -13.19 -0.16 2.90
C LEU A 159 -12.72 1.12 2.20
N THR A 160 -11.40 1.25 2.02
CA THR A 160 -10.71 2.53 1.80
C THR A 160 -11.01 3.20 0.44
N ILE A 161 -11.46 2.45 -0.56
CA ILE A 161 -11.76 2.99 -1.90
C ILE A 161 -13.21 3.45 -1.99
N THR A 162 -13.38 4.64 -2.55
CA THR A 162 -14.62 5.40 -2.39
C THR A 162 -15.18 5.92 -3.70
N SER A 163 -14.35 6.18 -4.72
CA SER A 163 -14.84 6.71 -6.00
C SER A 163 -13.79 6.74 -7.11
N GLY A 164 -14.22 7.12 -8.31
CA GLY A 164 -13.34 7.52 -9.42
C GLY A 164 -12.79 8.95 -9.24
N TYR A 165 -11.64 9.20 -9.84
CA TYR A 165 -10.99 10.51 -9.89
C TYR A 165 -10.53 10.84 -11.31
N ILE A 166 -10.90 12.02 -11.78
CA ILE A 166 -10.48 12.57 -13.07
C ILE A 166 -9.01 12.98 -12.98
N ALA A 167 -8.13 12.04 -13.33
CA ALA A 167 -6.68 12.19 -13.29
C ALA A 167 -6.19 13.09 -14.42
N GLU A 168 -6.69 12.83 -15.63
CA GLU A 168 -6.35 13.55 -16.86
C GLU A 168 -7.57 14.30 -17.39
N ARG A 169 -7.36 15.51 -17.91
CA ARG A 169 -8.43 16.35 -18.46
C ARG A 169 -7.88 17.26 -19.56
N GLU A 170 -8.16 16.92 -20.82
CA GLU A 170 -7.74 17.68 -22.00
C GLU A 170 -8.89 17.84 -23.03
N PRO A 171 -10.05 18.39 -22.63
CA PRO A 171 -11.22 18.42 -23.48
C PRO A 171 -10.96 19.25 -24.75
N ILE A 172 -11.38 18.70 -25.89
CA ILE A 172 -11.38 19.39 -27.18
C ILE A 172 -12.81 19.80 -27.47
N VAL A 173 -13.04 21.10 -27.63
CA VAL A 173 -14.36 21.67 -27.90
C VAL A 173 -14.39 22.21 -29.32
N GLU A 174 -15.37 21.77 -30.09
CA GLU A 174 -15.68 22.31 -31.41
C GLU A 174 -16.84 23.30 -31.26
N VAL A 175 -16.59 24.56 -31.64
CA VAL A 175 -17.58 25.64 -31.63
C VAL A 175 -17.71 26.29 -33.01
N PRO A 176 -18.84 26.93 -33.33
CA PRO A 176 -19.01 27.65 -34.59
C PRO A 176 -17.95 28.73 -34.82
N SER A 177 -17.67 29.01 -36.10
CA SER A 177 -16.70 30.05 -36.49
C SER A 177 -17.06 31.42 -35.90
N GLY A 178 -16.07 32.12 -35.35
CA GLY A 178 -16.26 33.42 -34.71
C GLY A 178 -16.68 33.35 -33.23
N CYS A 179 -16.86 32.16 -32.68
CA CYS A 179 -17.10 31.98 -31.24
C CYS A 179 -15.79 31.81 -30.46
N HIS A 180 -15.82 32.20 -29.19
CA HIS A 180 -14.77 32.00 -28.20
C HIS A 180 -15.29 31.13 -27.06
N VAL A 181 -14.41 30.33 -26.45
CA VAL A 181 -14.74 29.45 -25.31
C VAL A 181 -13.95 29.88 -24.09
N ALA A 182 -14.66 30.22 -23.00
CA ALA A 182 -14.06 30.32 -21.68
C ALA A 182 -14.24 28.99 -20.94
N LEU A 183 -13.14 28.43 -20.42
CA LEU A 183 -13.12 27.16 -19.69
C LEU A 183 -12.83 27.41 -18.20
N GLN A 184 -13.69 26.86 -17.34
CA GLN A 184 -13.52 26.86 -15.89
C GLN A 184 -13.50 25.41 -15.38
N TRP A 185 -12.52 25.08 -14.55
CA TRP A 185 -12.40 23.74 -13.98
C TRP A 185 -13.26 23.58 -12.73
N GLY A 186 -14.00 22.47 -12.67
CA GLY A 186 -14.77 22.06 -11.50
C GLY A 186 -14.09 20.92 -10.73
N GLN A 187 -14.91 19.96 -10.35
CA GLN A 187 -14.54 18.81 -9.52
C GLN A 187 -13.63 17.83 -10.28
N ARG A 188 -12.90 17.01 -9.50
CA ARG A 188 -12.11 15.88 -10.00
C ARG A 188 -12.51 14.56 -9.36
N LEU A 189 -12.82 14.60 -8.07
CA LEU A 189 -13.35 13.44 -7.37
C LEU A 189 -14.83 13.30 -7.72
N LEU A 190 -15.24 12.10 -8.13
CA LEU A 190 -16.66 11.79 -8.30
C LEU A 190 -17.26 11.65 -6.89
N VAL A 191 -18.27 12.44 -6.57
CA VAL A 191 -19.01 12.36 -5.31
C VAL A 191 -20.36 11.73 -5.63
N ASP A 192 -20.69 10.64 -4.95
CA ASP A 192 -21.90 9.85 -5.22
C ASP A 192 -22.04 9.43 -6.70
N GLY A 193 -20.89 9.17 -7.34
CA GLY A 193 -20.81 8.74 -8.74
C GLY A 193 -20.80 9.90 -9.75
N GLU A 194 -20.73 11.16 -9.33
CA GLU A 194 -20.84 12.30 -10.24
C GLU A 194 -19.74 13.34 -10.03
N ALA A 195 -19.29 13.97 -11.11
CA ALA A 195 -18.41 15.13 -11.05
C ALA A 195 -18.74 16.15 -12.15
N GLU A 196 -18.95 17.41 -11.76
CA GLU A 196 -18.95 18.52 -12.70
C GLU A 196 -17.50 18.88 -13.05
N MET A 197 -16.96 18.29 -14.12
CA MET A 197 -15.55 18.40 -14.50
C MET A 197 -15.18 19.82 -14.92
N ALA A 198 -16.02 20.44 -15.75
CA ALA A 198 -15.75 21.76 -16.29
C ALA A 198 -17.03 22.52 -16.67
N ARG A 199 -16.95 23.84 -16.62
CA ARG A 199 -17.91 24.76 -17.22
C ARG A 199 -17.28 25.41 -18.44
N LEU A 200 -18.02 25.40 -19.55
CA LEU A 200 -17.70 26.05 -20.81
C LEU A 200 -18.68 27.20 -21.01
N THR A 201 -18.17 28.37 -21.40
CA THR A 201 -19.02 29.51 -21.79
C THR A 201 -18.64 29.93 -23.20
N VAL A 202 -19.59 29.83 -24.13
CA VAL A 202 -19.40 30.18 -25.54
C VAL A 202 -19.94 31.58 -25.79
N SER A 203 -19.16 32.43 -26.45
CA SER A 203 -19.60 33.78 -26.84
C SER A 203 -19.07 34.21 -28.21
N PRO A 204 -19.88 34.90 -29.05
CA PRO A 204 -21.33 35.09 -28.88
C PRO A 204 -22.10 33.76 -28.96
N TRP A 205 -23.30 33.71 -28.37
CA TRP A 205 -24.16 32.51 -28.34
C TRP A 205 -25.53 32.79 -28.96
N THR A 206 -26.05 31.81 -29.71
CA THR A 206 -27.45 31.73 -30.12
C THR A 206 -27.93 30.29 -29.97
N ASP A 207 -29.21 30.08 -29.63
CA ASP A 207 -29.74 28.75 -29.26
C ASP A 207 -29.78 27.74 -30.43
N ASP A 208 -29.57 28.18 -31.66
CA ASP A 208 -29.42 27.34 -32.85
C ASP A 208 -27.99 26.79 -33.03
N MET A 209 -27.02 27.28 -32.25
CA MET A 209 -25.64 26.80 -32.30
C MET A 209 -25.52 25.39 -31.72
N THR A 210 -24.70 24.57 -32.37
CA THR A 210 -24.32 23.24 -31.87
C THR A 210 -22.87 23.24 -31.46
N ILE A 211 -22.59 22.65 -30.30
CA ILE A 211 -21.23 22.43 -29.78
C ILE A 211 -20.98 20.93 -29.73
N ARG A 212 -19.77 20.51 -30.08
CA ARG A 212 -19.31 19.14 -29.88
C ARG A 212 -18.12 19.12 -28.95
N ILE A 213 -17.99 18.04 -28.19
CA ILE A 213 -16.88 17.86 -27.27
C ILE A 213 -16.32 16.46 -27.35
N ASN A 214 -15.00 16.37 -27.36
CA ASN A 214 -14.29 15.17 -26.98
C ASN A 214 -13.69 15.42 -25.59
N PRO A 215 -14.16 14.73 -24.54
CA PRO A 215 -13.77 15.06 -23.17
C PRO A 215 -12.29 14.76 -22.87
N ARG A 216 -11.66 13.82 -23.61
CA ARG A 216 -10.27 13.34 -23.39
C ARG A 216 -9.88 13.34 -21.91
N SER A 217 -10.63 12.56 -21.13
CA SER A 217 -10.47 12.45 -19.69
C SER A 217 -10.02 11.04 -19.32
N GLY A 218 -9.01 10.95 -18.46
CA GLY A 218 -8.55 9.72 -17.84
C GLY A 218 -9.08 9.64 -16.42
N ILE A 219 -9.69 8.51 -16.06
CA ILE A 219 -10.25 8.28 -14.72
C ILE A 219 -9.43 7.19 -14.03
N ASP A 220 -8.90 7.52 -12.85
CA ASP A 220 -8.21 6.61 -11.95
C ASP A 220 -9.15 6.21 -10.81
N PRO A 221 -8.91 5.06 -10.14
CA PRO A 221 -9.52 4.78 -8.85
C PRO A 221 -8.94 5.73 -7.80
N GLU A 222 -9.69 6.03 -6.75
CA GLU A 222 -9.21 6.94 -5.72
C GLU A 222 -9.72 6.61 -4.31
N VAL A 223 -8.88 6.99 -3.33
CA VAL A 223 -9.19 6.95 -1.91
C VAL A 223 -9.34 8.37 -1.37
N ASN A 224 -10.33 8.57 -0.49
CA ASN A 224 -10.68 9.90 0.02
C ASN A 224 -9.48 10.64 0.64
N GLU A 225 -8.64 9.92 1.39
CA GLU A 225 -7.48 10.50 2.08
C GLU A 225 -6.42 11.01 1.10
N TRP A 226 -6.24 10.34 -0.05
CA TRP A 226 -5.31 10.81 -1.08
C TRP A 226 -5.89 11.94 -1.90
N ALA A 227 -7.19 11.89 -2.26
CA ALA A 227 -7.88 12.98 -2.95
C ALA A 227 -7.85 14.28 -2.13
N ALA A 228 -8.00 14.17 -0.81
CA ALA A 228 -7.96 15.31 0.12
C ALA A 228 -6.54 15.89 0.28
N SER A 229 -5.49 15.09 0.12
CA SER A 229 -4.11 15.53 0.30
C SER A 229 -3.62 16.37 -0.89
N LYS A 230 -3.11 17.58 -0.61
CA LYS A 230 -2.48 18.42 -1.64
C LYS A 230 -1.23 17.79 -2.25
N PHE A 231 -0.51 16.99 -1.47
CA PHE A 231 0.71 16.31 -1.92
C PHE A 231 0.41 15.09 -2.79
N TRP A 232 -0.51 14.23 -2.37
CA TRP A 232 -0.75 12.95 -3.05
C TRP A 232 -1.62 13.09 -4.29
N ARG A 233 -2.67 13.93 -4.25
CA ARG A 233 -3.64 14.06 -5.37
C ARG A 233 -3.03 14.43 -6.72
N ARG A 234 -1.81 14.98 -6.75
CA ARG A 234 -1.06 15.35 -7.97
C ARG A 234 -0.22 14.22 -8.57
N ILE A 235 -0.09 13.10 -7.88
CA ILE A 235 0.63 11.91 -8.34
C ILE A 235 -0.43 10.92 -8.85
N PRO A 236 -0.29 10.29 -10.03
CA PRO A 236 -1.23 9.26 -10.49
C PRO A 236 -1.35 8.11 -9.49
N PHE A 237 -2.54 7.51 -9.38
CA PHE A 237 -2.84 6.51 -8.32
C PHE A 237 -1.83 5.36 -8.30
N SER A 238 -1.59 4.76 -9.47
CA SER A 238 -0.64 3.64 -9.65
C SER A 238 0.79 4.03 -9.25
N HIS A 239 1.23 5.24 -9.59
CA HIS A 239 2.56 5.74 -9.25
C HIS A 239 2.69 5.99 -7.74
N ARG A 240 1.63 6.40 -7.03
CA ARG A 240 1.66 6.50 -5.56
C ARG A 240 1.99 5.15 -4.94
N MET A 241 1.34 4.08 -5.42
CA MET A 241 1.54 2.73 -4.90
C MET A 241 2.97 2.24 -5.13
N THR A 242 3.48 2.34 -6.36
CA THR A 242 4.86 1.95 -6.67
C THR A 242 5.87 2.74 -5.84
N LYS A 243 5.70 4.06 -5.76
CA LYS A 243 6.59 4.92 -4.96
C LYS A 243 6.59 4.54 -3.48
N ILE A 244 5.43 4.20 -2.92
CA ILE A 244 5.34 3.75 -1.52
C ILE A 244 6.06 2.41 -1.32
N GLN A 245 5.92 1.46 -2.25
CA GLN A 245 6.65 0.18 -2.21
C GLN A 245 8.16 0.38 -2.30
N ASP A 246 8.64 1.26 -3.19
CA ASP A 246 10.07 1.58 -3.32
C ASP A 246 10.62 2.18 -2.02
N LEU A 247 9.88 3.09 -1.39
CA LEU A 247 10.28 3.69 -0.11
C LEU A 247 10.32 2.66 1.03
N VAL A 248 9.40 1.69 1.04
CA VAL A 248 9.46 0.55 1.98
C VAL A 248 10.66 -0.36 1.67
N ALA A 249 10.97 -0.62 0.39
CA ALA A 249 12.14 -1.38 -0.02
C ALA A 249 13.44 -0.75 0.48
N VAL A 250 13.54 0.58 0.42
CA VAL A 250 14.65 1.35 0.99
C VAL A 250 14.75 1.10 2.50
N ASP A 251 13.63 1.17 3.24
CA ASP A 251 13.63 0.89 4.69
C ASP A 251 14.11 -0.53 5.00
N ILE A 252 13.68 -1.54 4.24
CA ILE A 252 14.18 -2.92 4.43
C ILE A 252 15.68 -2.96 4.18
N ALA A 253 16.14 -2.43 3.04
CA ALA A 253 17.53 -2.51 2.62
C ALA A 253 18.47 -1.81 3.60
N VAL A 254 18.07 -0.65 4.10
CA VAL A 254 18.81 0.15 5.09
C VAL A 254 19.06 -0.68 6.36
N TYR A 255 18.01 -1.25 6.95
CA TYR A 255 18.16 -2.02 8.20
C TYR A 255 18.79 -3.40 7.98
N GLU A 256 18.52 -4.06 6.85
CA GLU A 256 19.13 -5.33 6.51
C GLU A 256 20.65 -5.16 6.33
N TYR A 257 21.08 -4.16 5.57
CA TYR A 257 22.50 -3.91 5.33
C TYR A 257 23.22 -3.55 6.63
N ASP A 258 22.66 -2.68 7.47
CA ASP A 258 23.29 -2.35 8.75
C ASP A 258 23.40 -3.57 9.69
N CYS A 259 22.47 -4.52 9.62
CA CYS A 259 22.51 -5.74 10.42
C CYS A 259 23.41 -6.84 9.85
N ARG A 260 23.55 -6.94 8.52
CA ARG A 260 24.17 -8.10 7.85
C ARG A 260 25.42 -7.77 7.04
N GLY A 261 25.61 -6.50 6.69
CA GLY A 261 26.59 -6.06 5.68
C GLY A 261 26.23 -6.46 4.25
N THR A 262 24.96 -6.79 4.01
CA THR A 262 24.41 -7.10 2.69
C THR A 262 22.89 -6.91 2.71
N SER A 263 22.29 -6.65 1.55
CA SER A 263 20.86 -6.52 1.36
C SER A 263 20.48 -7.05 -0.02
N ARG A 264 19.25 -7.56 -0.20
CA ARG A 264 18.73 -7.92 -1.53
C ARG A 264 18.74 -6.73 -2.50
N ARG A 265 18.67 -5.51 -1.98
CA ARG A 265 18.61 -4.25 -2.72
C ARG A 265 19.66 -3.24 -2.26
N SER A 266 20.92 -3.67 -2.19
CA SER A 266 22.04 -2.76 -1.90
C SER A 266 22.19 -1.64 -2.94
N ASP A 267 21.63 -1.80 -4.15
CA ASP A 267 21.55 -0.77 -5.19
C ASP A 267 20.78 0.48 -4.76
N LEU A 268 19.89 0.35 -3.77
CA LEU A 268 19.12 1.46 -3.22
C LEU A 268 19.89 2.29 -2.18
N LEU A 269 21.08 1.84 -1.77
CA LEU A 269 21.83 2.44 -0.67
C LEU A 269 22.91 3.39 -1.20
N PRO A 270 22.94 4.64 -0.71
CA PRO A 270 24.08 5.53 -0.94
C PRO A 270 25.39 4.95 -0.43
N GLN A 271 26.49 5.18 -1.15
CA GLN A 271 27.81 4.61 -0.80
C GLN A 271 28.30 5.10 0.57
N ASP A 272 28.07 6.37 0.91
CA ASP A 272 28.41 6.93 2.22
C ASP A 272 27.65 6.26 3.37
N TYR A 273 26.41 5.83 3.13
CA TYR A 273 25.65 5.03 4.09
C TYR A 273 26.27 3.64 4.29
N VAL A 274 26.66 2.99 3.20
CA VAL A 274 27.32 1.68 3.21
C VAL A 274 28.63 1.73 3.99
N ASP A 275 29.51 2.70 3.67
CA ASP A 275 30.80 2.87 4.33
C ASP A 275 30.61 3.07 5.85
N ALA A 276 29.65 3.92 6.24
CA ALA A 276 29.34 4.13 7.65
C ALA A 276 28.81 2.88 8.35
N CYS A 277 28.08 1.99 7.66
CA CYS A 277 27.65 0.70 8.22
C CYS A 277 28.83 -0.24 8.46
N ASP A 278 29.73 -0.34 7.48
CA ASP A 278 30.89 -1.23 7.57
C ASP A 278 31.87 -0.79 8.66
N GLU A 279 32.04 0.52 8.87
CA GLU A 279 32.81 1.08 9.99
C GLU A 279 32.23 0.73 11.37
N ARG A 280 30.90 0.65 11.51
CA ARG A 280 30.25 0.31 12.79
C ARG A 280 30.46 -1.15 13.21
N GLY A 281 30.76 -2.03 12.26
CA GLY A 281 30.91 -3.46 12.48
C GLY A 281 29.58 -4.18 12.74
N ARG A 282 29.63 -5.52 12.59
CA ARG A 282 28.41 -6.35 12.53
C ARG A 282 27.96 -6.86 13.92
N PRO A 283 26.65 -7.08 14.13
CA PRO A 283 26.16 -7.85 15.27
C PRO A 283 26.69 -9.28 15.28
N SER A 284 26.66 -9.92 16.44
CA SER A 284 26.95 -11.34 16.55
C SER A 284 25.91 -12.18 15.78
N PRO A 285 26.27 -13.39 15.31
CA PRO A 285 25.32 -14.28 14.67
C PRO A 285 24.11 -14.58 15.55
N ILE A 286 22.94 -14.72 14.92
CA ILE A 286 21.70 -15.09 15.61
C ILE A 286 21.83 -16.51 16.15
N ARG A 287 21.57 -16.66 17.45
CA ARG A 287 21.39 -17.95 18.13
C ARG A 287 19.91 -18.27 18.13
N ARG A 288 19.56 -19.44 17.59
CA ARG A 288 18.21 -20.00 17.74
C ARG A 288 18.14 -20.68 19.10
N GLU A 289 17.09 -20.43 19.86
CA GLU A 289 16.83 -21.24 21.05
C GLU A 289 16.66 -22.71 20.63
N PRO A 290 17.22 -23.66 21.39
CA PRO A 290 16.93 -25.07 21.14
C PRO A 290 15.41 -25.27 21.27
N PRO A 291 14.82 -26.17 20.45
CA PRO A 291 13.41 -26.50 20.61
C PRO A 291 13.16 -26.95 22.06
N PRO A 292 11.94 -26.70 22.60
CA PRO A 292 11.60 -27.17 23.93
C PRO A 292 11.80 -28.68 24.01
N ASP A 293 12.12 -29.17 25.20
CA ASP A 293 12.21 -30.61 25.44
C ASP A 293 10.89 -31.27 24.99
N VAL A 294 11.03 -32.33 24.20
CA VAL A 294 9.88 -33.07 23.69
C VAL A 294 9.21 -33.79 24.85
N GLU A 295 8.00 -33.37 25.21
CA GLU A 295 7.14 -34.15 26.09
C GLU A 295 6.63 -35.38 25.35
N TRP A 296 7.20 -36.53 25.67
CA TRP A 296 6.73 -37.81 25.16
C TRP A 296 5.45 -38.21 25.89
N THR A 297 4.44 -38.59 25.12
CA THR A 297 3.25 -39.25 25.70
C THR A 297 3.63 -40.63 26.24
N ALA A 298 2.79 -41.17 27.14
CA ALA A 298 2.98 -42.52 27.63
C ALA A 298 2.97 -43.52 26.44
N PRO A 299 3.75 -44.61 26.51
CA PRO A 299 3.79 -45.60 25.44
C PRO A 299 2.38 -46.11 25.11
N ALA A 300 1.93 -45.88 23.89
CA ALA A 300 0.68 -46.43 23.38
C ALA A 300 0.92 -47.83 22.80
N ALA A 301 0.00 -48.76 23.05
CA ALA A 301 0.00 -50.04 22.35
C ALA A 301 -0.23 -49.79 20.86
N LEU A 302 0.78 -50.06 20.03
CA LEU A 302 0.64 -49.97 18.58
C LEU A 302 -0.26 -51.10 18.10
N GLY A 303 -1.21 -50.79 17.21
CA GLY A 303 -1.96 -51.82 16.50
C GLY A 303 -1.03 -52.66 15.62
N LEU A 304 -1.46 -53.88 15.28
CA LEU A 304 -0.69 -54.76 14.38
C LEU A 304 -0.33 -54.02 13.08
N SER A 305 0.94 -54.07 12.72
CA SER A 305 1.43 -53.58 11.43
C SER A 305 0.97 -54.54 10.34
N THR A 306 0.13 -54.06 9.42
CA THR A 306 -0.25 -54.78 8.21
C THR A 306 0.50 -54.18 7.02
N ARG A 307 0.69 -54.98 5.96
CA ARG A 307 1.28 -54.50 4.70
C ARG A 307 0.54 -53.27 4.17
N ASP A 308 -0.79 -53.28 4.22
CA ASP A 308 -1.63 -52.17 3.75
C ASP A 308 -1.38 -50.88 4.54
N ARG A 309 -1.29 -50.95 5.88
CA ARG A 309 -0.96 -49.78 6.72
C ARG A 309 0.44 -49.25 6.47
N PHE A 310 1.39 -50.15 6.24
CA PHE A 310 2.77 -49.78 5.91
C PHE A 310 2.88 -49.13 4.53
N GLU A 311 2.09 -49.58 3.56
CA GLU A 311 1.95 -48.99 2.22
C GLU A 311 1.05 -47.73 2.22
N GLY A 312 0.63 -47.25 3.40
CA GLY A 312 -0.14 -46.01 3.56
C GLY A 312 -1.64 -46.12 3.24
N GLN A 313 -2.16 -47.33 3.01
CA GLN A 313 -3.58 -47.54 2.78
C GLN A 313 -4.36 -47.27 4.09
N GLY A 314 -5.33 -46.35 4.02
CA GLY A 314 -6.09 -45.89 5.17
C GLY A 314 -5.42 -44.78 5.99
N PHE A 315 -4.24 -44.28 5.57
CA PHE A 315 -3.74 -43.00 6.06
C PHE A 315 -4.63 -41.87 5.51
N PRO A 316 -4.94 -40.80 6.27
CA PRO A 316 -5.70 -39.68 5.75
C PRO A 316 -4.98 -39.07 4.53
N SER A 317 -5.43 -39.42 3.32
CA SER A 317 -4.89 -38.93 2.06
C SER A 317 -5.82 -37.90 1.39
N GLY A 318 -6.83 -37.45 2.11
CA GLY A 318 -7.71 -36.37 1.66
C GLY A 318 -7.00 -35.02 1.70
N PRO A 319 -7.48 -34.02 0.95
CA PRO A 319 -7.01 -32.64 1.10
C PRO A 319 -7.12 -32.21 2.56
N ALA A 320 -6.16 -31.39 3.02
CA ALA A 320 -6.10 -30.89 4.40
C ALA A 320 -7.41 -30.19 4.85
N PHE A 321 -8.21 -29.76 3.88
CA PHE A 321 -9.58 -29.31 4.05
C PHE A 321 -10.47 -30.10 3.09
N PRO A 322 -11.56 -30.72 3.56
CA PRO A 322 -12.53 -31.34 2.65
C PRO A 322 -13.17 -30.26 1.76
N ASP A 323 -13.42 -30.58 0.49
CA ASP A 323 -14.23 -29.74 -0.38
C ASP A 323 -15.59 -29.51 0.30
N ARG A 324 -15.92 -28.24 0.54
CA ARG A 324 -17.26 -27.85 1.00
C ARG A 324 -18.21 -28.00 -0.18
N SER A 325 -18.95 -29.11 -0.22
CA SER A 325 -20.09 -29.32 -1.12
C SER A 325 -21.29 -28.46 -0.74
#